data_AF-A0A835S2H2-F1
#
_entry.id   AF-A0A835S2H2-F1
#
_cell.length_a   1.000
_cell.length_b   1.000
_cell.length_c   1.000
_cell.angle_alpha   90.00
_cell.angle_beta   90.00
_cell.angle_gamma   90.00
#
_symmetry.space_group_name_H-M   'P 1'
#
loop_
_entity.id
_entity.type
_entity.pdbx_description
1 polymer ?
#
loop_
_entity_poly.entity_id
_entity_poly.type
_entity_poly.pdbx_seq_one_letter_code
_entity_poly.pdbx_strand_id
1 'polypeptide(L)'
;MEPLRSLFSPPRSYLARCRQKEMVDFARRSFSTQAASTASTPQPPPPPPPPEKTHFGGLKDEDRIFTNLYGLHDPFLKGAMKRGDWYRTKDLVLKGSDWIVNEMKKSGLRGRGGAGFPSGLKWSFMPKVSDGRPSYLVVNADESEPGTCKDREIMRHDPHKLLEDA
;
A
#
# COMPACT_ATOMS: atom_id res chain seq x y z
N MET A 1 -33.11 72.20 8.21
CA MET A 1 -33.07 71.99 6.75
C MET A 1 -33.34 70.51 6.49
N GLU A 2 -34.61 70.15 6.46
CA GLU A 2 -35.15 68.98 5.75
C GLU A 2 -35.16 69.33 4.22
N PRO A 3 -35.56 68.43 3.29
CA PRO A 3 -35.08 67.07 2.99
C PRO A 3 -35.04 66.86 1.45
N LEU A 4 -35.16 65.61 0.94
CA LEU A 4 -35.65 65.17 -0.41
C LEU A 4 -34.64 64.31 -1.19
N ARG A 5 -34.87 62.99 -1.22
CA ARG A 5 -35.51 62.19 -2.29
C ARG A 5 -34.55 61.94 -3.47
N SER A 6 -34.10 60.70 -3.66
CA SER A 6 -34.79 59.59 -4.33
C SER A 6 -34.96 59.79 -5.84
N LEU A 7 -34.95 58.64 -6.52
CA LEU A 7 -35.19 58.40 -7.95
C LEU A 7 -33.92 58.44 -8.80
N PHE A 8 -33.39 57.26 -9.13
CA PHE A 8 -33.55 56.66 -10.46
C PHE A 8 -32.58 55.48 -10.59
N SER A 9 -33.08 54.28 -10.23
CA SER A 9 -32.59 53.04 -10.84
C SER A 9 -32.63 53.19 -12.37
N PRO A 10 -31.61 52.73 -13.10
CA PRO A 10 -31.63 52.80 -14.55
C PRO A 10 -32.79 51.95 -15.10
N PRO A 11 -33.50 52.42 -16.14
CA PRO A 11 -34.63 51.71 -16.70
C PRO A 11 -34.19 50.38 -17.36
N ARG A 12 -34.94 49.32 -17.05
CA ARG A 12 -34.79 47.94 -17.56
C ARG A 12 -35.16 47.80 -19.05
N SER A 13 -34.85 48.80 -19.86
CA SER A 13 -35.17 48.86 -21.30
C SER A 13 -33.98 49.22 -22.19
N TYR A 14 -32.80 49.52 -21.64
CA TYR A 14 -31.59 49.80 -22.42
C TYR A 14 -30.69 48.58 -22.70
N LEU A 15 -31.13 47.37 -22.35
CA LEU A 15 -30.40 46.11 -22.61
C LEU A 15 -30.81 45.41 -23.91
N ALA A 16 -31.72 45.98 -24.71
CA ALA A 16 -32.28 45.30 -25.88
C ALA A 16 -31.87 45.91 -27.23
N ARG A 17 -31.11 47.01 -27.28
CA ARG A 17 -30.85 47.71 -28.56
C ARG A 17 -29.40 48.13 -28.85
N CYS A 18 -28.46 47.88 -27.93
CA CYS A 18 -27.03 48.10 -28.15
C CYS A 18 -26.27 46.81 -28.53
N ARG A 19 -26.97 45.68 -28.73
CA ARG A 19 -26.36 44.36 -29.03
C ARG A 19 -26.31 44.01 -30.51
N GLN A 20 -26.62 44.95 -31.41
CA GLN A 20 -26.80 44.66 -32.84
C GLN A 20 -25.97 45.51 -33.81
N LYS A 21 -25.12 46.44 -33.35
CA LYS A 21 -24.30 47.28 -34.24
C LYS A 21 -22.78 47.16 -34.10
N GLU A 22 -22.25 46.52 -33.07
CA GLU A 22 -20.80 46.27 -32.96
C GLU A 22 -20.35 44.91 -33.54
N MET A 23 -21.27 44.13 -34.11
CA MET A 23 -20.96 42.79 -34.63
C MET A 23 -20.41 42.79 -36.07
N VAL A 24 -20.28 43.95 -36.72
CA VAL A 24 -19.95 44.02 -38.16
C VAL A 24 -18.55 44.59 -38.45
N ASP A 25 -17.94 45.35 -37.52
CA ASP A 25 -16.68 46.06 -37.79
C ASP A 25 -15.41 45.39 -37.25
N PHE A 26 -15.51 44.24 -36.56
CA PHE A 26 -14.33 43.42 -36.23
C PHE A 26 -13.94 42.44 -37.36
N ALA A 27 -14.74 42.35 -38.42
CA ALA A 27 -14.56 41.39 -39.53
C ALA A 27 -13.46 41.78 -40.55
N ARG A 28 -12.53 42.67 -40.18
CA ARG A 28 -11.44 43.11 -41.06
C ARG A 28 -10.18 43.46 -40.26
N ARG A 29 -9.46 42.46 -39.77
CA ARG A 29 -8.00 42.56 -39.58
C ARG A 29 -7.35 41.19 -39.38
N SER A 30 -6.45 40.90 -40.32
CA SER A 30 -5.32 39.98 -40.23
C SER A 30 -5.61 38.49 -40.15
N PHE A 31 -5.54 37.88 -41.33
CA PHE A 31 -5.00 36.54 -41.51
C PHE A 31 -3.62 36.43 -40.86
N SER A 32 -3.51 35.66 -39.78
CA SER A 32 -2.28 34.99 -39.38
C SER A 32 -2.64 33.54 -39.07
N THR A 33 -2.20 32.65 -39.93
CA THR A 33 -2.33 31.20 -39.80
C THR A 33 -1.48 30.73 -38.61
N GLN A 34 -2.10 30.60 -37.44
CA GLN A 34 -1.57 29.72 -36.40
C GLN A 34 -1.96 28.29 -36.74
N ALA A 35 -0.96 27.45 -36.98
CA ALA A 35 -1.13 26.02 -37.17
C ALA A 35 -1.80 25.42 -35.92
N ALA A 36 -2.89 24.68 -36.15
CA ALA A 36 -3.56 23.91 -35.12
C ALA A 36 -2.56 22.92 -34.50
N SER A 37 -2.24 23.09 -33.21
CA SER A 37 -1.58 22.05 -32.44
C SER A 37 -2.51 20.85 -32.38
N THR A 38 -2.09 19.75 -32.99
CA THR A 38 -2.75 18.46 -32.89
C THR A 38 -2.87 18.08 -31.41
N ALA A 39 -4.09 18.04 -30.90
CA ALA A 39 -4.37 17.49 -29.58
C ALA A 39 -4.00 16.00 -29.61
N SER A 40 -2.91 15.64 -28.94
CA SER A 40 -2.53 14.24 -28.74
C SER A 40 -3.52 13.59 -27.78
N THR A 41 -4.30 12.63 -28.28
CA THR A 41 -5.10 11.71 -27.46
C THR A 41 -4.19 11.09 -26.38
N PRO A 42 -4.60 11.05 -25.09
CA PRO A 42 -3.82 10.35 -24.06
C PRO A 42 -3.71 8.89 -24.45
N GLN A 43 -2.49 8.40 -24.66
CA GLN A 43 -2.29 6.97 -24.91
C GLN A 43 -2.57 6.18 -23.62
N PRO A 44 -3.29 5.05 -23.69
CA PRO A 44 -3.44 4.16 -22.55
C PRO A 44 -2.06 3.73 -22.06
N PRO A 45 -1.88 3.53 -20.74
CA PRO A 45 -0.61 3.11 -20.18
C PRO A 45 -0.15 1.82 -20.87
N PRO A 46 1.15 1.67 -21.17
CA PRO A 46 1.66 0.47 -21.80
C PRO A 46 1.29 -0.76 -20.95
N PRO A 47 0.95 -1.88 -21.60
CA PRO A 47 0.68 -3.12 -20.88
C PRO A 47 1.89 -3.50 -20.02
N PRO A 48 1.67 -4.10 -18.84
CA PRO A 48 2.77 -4.54 -18.00
C PRO A 48 3.68 -5.47 -18.81
N PRO A 49 5.01 -5.39 -18.60
CA PRO A 49 5.95 -6.23 -19.32
C PRO A 49 5.55 -7.71 -19.12
N PRO A 50 5.66 -8.53 -20.18
CA PRO A 50 5.36 -9.96 -20.07
C PRO A 50 6.21 -10.56 -18.94
N PRO A 51 5.64 -11.47 -18.13
CA PRO A 51 6.37 -12.05 -17.01
C PRO A 51 7.63 -12.71 -17.55
N GLU A 52 8.78 -12.21 -17.11
CA GLU A 52 10.07 -12.78 -17.45
C GLU A 52 10.06 -14.25 -17.04
N LYS A 53 10.50 -15.14 -17.94
CA LYS A 53 10.58 -16.58 -17.67
C LYS A 53 11.60 -16.78 -16.56
N THR A 54 11.13 -16.83 -15.33
CA THR A 54 11.95 -16.98 -14.14
C THR A 54 12.16 -18.46 -13.88
N HIS A 55 13.43 -18.89 -13.87
CA HIS A 55 13.80 -20.21 -13.41
C HIS A 55 13.81 -20.17 -11.87
N PHE A 56 12.99 -21.01 -11.23
CA PHE A 56 12.88 -21.07 -9.78
C PHE A 56 13.83 -22.12 -9.19
N GLY A 57 14.21 -21.98 -7.92
CA GLY A 57 15.00 -22.99 -7.19
C GLY A 57 16.46 -22.64 -6.88
N GLY A 58 16.91 -21.40 -7.12
CA GLY A 58 18.24 -20.91 -6.75
C GLY A 58 18.20 -19.85 -5.64
N LEU A 59 17.95 -20.27 -4.39
CA LEU A 59 17.95 -19.36 -3.24
C LEU A 59 19.38 -19.23 -2.70
N LYS A 60 19.89 -17.99 -2.59
CA LYS A 60 21.21 -17.76 -2.01
C LYS A 60 21.16 -17.89 -0.49
N ASP A 61 22.31 -18.08 0.13
CA ASP A 61 22.39 -18.27 1.58
C ASP A 61 22.00 -17.01 2.35
N GLU A 62 22.32 -15.82 1.83
CA GLU A 62 21.90 -14.54 2.38
C GLU A 62 20.38 -14.28 2.28
N ASP A 63 19.69 -14.95 1.34
CA ASP A 63 18.23 -14.83 1.17
C ASP A 63 17.46 -15.77 2.10
N ARG A 64 18.15 -16.63 2.86
CA ARG A 64 17.53 -17.56 3.82
C ARG A 64 17.09 -16.80 5.06
N ILE A 65 15.80 -16.83 5.35
CA ILE A 65 15.22 -16.21 6.56
C ILE A 65 15.67 -16.96 7.83
N PHE A 66 15.69 -18.30 7.79
CA PHE A 66 16.14 -19.15 8.89
C PHE A 66 17.61 -19.49 8.73
N THR A 67 18.47 -18.68 9.34
CA THR A 67 19.93 -18.76 9.18
C THR A 67 20.57 -19.77 10.11
N ASN A 68 19.99 -20.05 11.28
CA ASN A 68 20.52 -21.04 12.22
C ASN A 68 19.76 -22.39 12.19
N LEU A 69 19.17 -22.77 11.07
CA LEU A 69 18.31 -23.96 10.98
C LEU A 69 19.01 -25.25 11.44
N TYR A 70 20.32 -25.37 11.18
CA TYR A 70 21.13 -26.54 11.53
C TYR A 70 21.77 -26.49 12.92
N GLY A 71 21.51 -25.44 13.73
CA GLY A 71 22.06 -25.33 15.09
C GLY A 71 23.58 -25.14 15.15
N LEU A 72 24.20 -24.61 14.09
CA LEU A 72 25.65 -24.36 14.04
C LEU A 72 26.08 -23.16 14.89
N HIS A 73 25.13 -22.28 15.22
CA HIS A 73 25.34 -21.09 16.02
C HIS A 73 24.50 -21.11 17.29
N ASP A 74 24.84 -20.23 18.25
CA ASP A 74 24.12 -20.08 19.51
C ASP A 74 22.62 -19.74 19.28
N PRO A 75 21.66 -20.58 19.72
CA PRO A 75 20.24 -20.32 19.51
C PRO A 75 19.69 -19.21 20.42
N PHE A 76 20.38 -18.86 21.51
CA PHE A 76 19.89 -17.91 22.50
C PHE A 76 20.12 -16.45 22.09
N LEU A 77 19.62 -15.52 22.91
CA LEU A 77 19.52 -14.09 22.63
C LEU A 77 20.80 -13.46 22.05
N LYS A 78 21.99 -13.81 22.57
CA LYS A 78 23.26 -13.25 22.09
C LYS A 78 23.57 -13.67 20.66
N GLY A 79 23.30 -14.93 20.30
CA GLY A 79 23.41 -15.40 18.93
C GLY A 79 22.34 -14.81 18.03
N ALA A 80 21.09 -14.75 18.50
CA ALA A 80 19.95 -14.22 17.78
C ALA A 80 20.16 -12.75 17.34
N MET A 81 20.58 -11.88 18.27
CA MET A 81 20.88 -10.48 17.98
C MET A 81 21.97 -10.30 16.91
N LYS A 82 22.96 -11.21 16.84
CA LYS A 82 24.00 -11.16 15.81
C LYS A 82 23.48 -11.52 14.42
N ARG A 83 22.43 -12.35 14.34
CA ARG A 83 21.78 -12.75 13.09
C ARG A 83 20.75 -11.72 12.60
N GLY A 84 20.52 -10.67 13.37
CA GLY A 84 19.55 -9.62 13.06
C GLY A 84 18.17 -9.85 13.65
N ASP A 85 18.00 -10.83 14.55
CA ASP A 85 16.76 -11.00 15.29
C ASP A 85 16.60 -9.85 16.29
N TRP A 86 15.35 -9.45 16.57
CA TRP A 86 15.00 -8.28 17.38
C TRP A 86 15.48 -6.95 16.80
N TYR A 87 15.84 -6.90 15.51
CA TYR A 87 16.33 -5.70 14.88
C TYR A 87 15.20 -4.70 14.65
N ARG A 88 15.24 -3.58 15.39
CA ARG A 88 14.29 -2.45 15.24
C ARG A 88 12.81 -2.85 15.37
N THR A 89 12.51 -3.91 16.11
CA THR A 89 11.14 -4.35 16.43
C THR A 89 10.29 -3.23 17.02
N LYS A 90 10.88 -2.39 17.87
CA LYS A 90 10.21 -1.21 18.43
C LYS A 90 9.67 -0.28 17.35
N ASP A 91 10.45 -0.02 16.30
CA ASP A 91 10.03 0.84 15.19
C ASP A 91 8.89 0.19 14.40
N LEU A 92 8.91 -1.13 14.24
CA LEU A 92 7.85 -1.89 13.55
C LEU A 92 6.53 -1.81 14.32
N VAL A 93 6.57 -2.00 15.64
CA VAL A 93 5.39 -1.88 16.52
C VAL A 93 4.82 -0.46 16.46
N LEU A 94 5.67 0.58 16.45
CA LEU A 94 5.24 1.97 16.39
C LEU A 94 4.58 2.37 15.06
N LYS A 95 4.87 1.66 13.95
CA LYS A 95 4.17 1.89 12.68
C LYS A 95 2.69 1.46 12.72
N GLY A 96 2.31 0.65 13.71
CA GLY A 96 0.94 0.23 13.94
C GLY A 96 0.52 -1.02 13.15
N SER A 97 -0.57 -1.64 13.62
CA SER A 97 -1.07 -2.92 13.10
C SER A 97 -1.52 -2.83 11.64
N ASP A 98 -2.20 -1.75 11.25
CA ASP A 98 -2.69 -1.56 9.88
C ASP A 98 -1.54 -1.53 8.85
N TRP A 99 -0.41 -0.92 9.20
CA TRP A 99 0.78 -0.90 8.34
C TRP A 99 1.37 -2.31 8.19
N ILE A 100 1.52 -3.04 9.30
CA ILE A 100 2.06 -4.42 9.31
C ILE A 100 1.17 -5.35 8.46
N VAL A 101 -0.15 -5.31 8.67
CA VAL A 101 -1.11 -6.13 7.92
C VAL A 101 -1.04 -5.83 6.41
N ASN A 102 -0.86 -4.56 6.04
CA ASN A 102 -0.75 -4.17 4.64
C ASN A 102 0.55 -4.66 3.98
N GLU A 103 1.69 -4.53 4.65
CA GLU A 103 2.96 -5.07 4.15
C GLU A 103 2.90 -6.60 4.02
N MET A 104 2.25 -7.30 4.95
CA MET A 104 2.05 -8.75 4.87
C MET A 104 1.15 -9.15 3.71
N LYS A 105 0.12 -8.38 3.39
CA LYS A 105 -0.70 -8.59 2.18
C LYS A 105 0.14 -8.37 0.91
N LYS A 106 0.94 -7.30 0.88
CA LYS A 106 1.82 -6.95 -0.24
C LYS A 106 2.91 -8.00 -0.49
N SER A 107 3.43 -8.63 0.56
CA SER A 107 4.43 -9.70 0.46
C SER A 107 3.93 -10.96 -0.27
N GLY A 108 2.60 -11.13 -0.38
CA GLY A 108 2.01 -12.34 -0.96
C GLY A 108 2.21 -13.60 -0.10
N LEU A 109 2.58 -13.46 1.18
CA LEU A 109 2.81 -14.61 2.05
C LEU A 109 1.52 -15.43 2.20
N ARG A 110 1.67 -16.73 1.97
CA ARG A 110 0.64 -17.75 2.19
C ARG A 110 1.00 -18.60 3.40
N GLY A 111 -0.02 -19.08 4.10
CA GLY A 111 0.14 -19.95 5.26
C GLY A 111 1.06 -21.13 4.94
N ARG A 112 1.97 -21.42 5.87
CA ARG A 112 2.96 -22.50 5.76
C ARG A 112 2.46 -23.86 6.25
N GLY A 113 1.22 -23.91 6.75
CA GLY A 113 0.48 -25.16 6.96
C GLY A 113 -0.23 -25.64 5.68
N GLY A 114 -0.95 -26.75 5.76
CA GLY A 114 -1.58 -27.39 4.59
C GLY A 114 -2.64 -26.56 3.86
N ALA A 115 -3.30 -25.59 4.54
CA ALA A 115 -4.39 -24.81 3.96
C ALA A 115 -3.95 -23.73 2.95
N GLY A 116 -2.70 -23.25 3.02
CA GLY A 116 -2.18 -22.25 2.08
C GLY A 116 -2.96 -20.93 2.00
N PHE A 117 -3.71 -20.56 3.03
CA PHE A 117 -4.52 -19.33 3.07
C PHE A 117 -3.62 -18.07 3.14
N PRO A 118 -3.94 -16.95 2.45
CA PRO A 118 -3.11 -15.74 2.50
C PRO A 118 -3.01 -15.17 3.92
N SER A 119 -1.79 -15.07 4.47
CA SER A 119 -1.58 -14.74 5.89
C SER A 119 -2.04 -13.33 6.24
N GLY A 120 -1.66 -12.33 5.45
CA GLY A 120 -2.08 -10.94 5.68
C GLY A 120 -3.60 -10.72 5.58
N LEU A 121 -4.31 -11.51 4.75
CA LEU A 121 -5.76 -11.47 4.69
C LEU A 121 -6.38 -12.06 5.97
N LYS A 122 -5.86 -13.20 6.44
CA LYS A 122 -6.31 -13.84 7.69
C LYS A 122 -6.22 -12.86 8.87
N TRP A 123 -5.12 -12.13 8.97
CA TRP A 123 -4.88 -11.19 10.07
C TRP A 123 -5.87 -10.01 10.06
N SER A 124 -6.34 -9.61 8.87
CA SER A 124 -7.31 -8.52 8.76
C SER A 124 -8.74 -8.86 9.21
N PHE A 125 -9.03 -10.12 9.54
CA PHE A 125 -10.31 -10.51 10.12
C PHE A 125 -10.42 -10.20 11.61
N MET A 126 -9.31 -9.83 12.27
CA MET A 126 -9.35 -9.43 13.67
C MET A 126 -10.15 -8.13 13.86
N PRO A 127 -11.08 -8.08 14.83
CA PRO A 127 -11.82 -6.86 15.12
C PRO A 127 -10.89 -5.70 15.46
N LYS A 128 -11.04 -4.57 14.78
CA LYS A 128 -10.24 -3.35 15.06
C LYS A 128 -10.64 -2.67 16.37
N VAL A 129 -11.93 -2.75 16.69
CA VAL A 129 -12.47 -2.27 17.96
C VAL A 129 -12.61 -3.47 18.86
N SER A 130 -12.03 -3.39 20.06
CA SER A 130 -12.20 -4.44 21.06
C SER A 130 -13.57 -4.29 21.69
N ASP A 131 -14.36 -5.36 21.66
CA ASP A 131 -15.67 -5.45 22.32
C ASP A 131 -15.54 -5.65 23.86
N GLY A 132 -14.43 -5.18 24.45
CA GLY A 132 -14.05 -5.45 25.83
C GLY A 132 -13.42 -6.83 26.06
N ARG A 133 -13.36 -7.68 25.03
CA ARG A 133 -12.71 -9.00 25.09
C ARG A 133 -11.25 -8.90 24.67
N PRO A 134 -10.32 -9.53 25.41
CA PRO A 134 -8.93 -9.63 24.97
C PRO A 134 -8.85 -10.45 23.69
N SER A 135 -8.06 -9.95 22.73
CA SER A 135 -7.69 -10.68 21.53
C SER A 135 -6.48 -11.56 21.83
N TYR A 136 -6.48 -12.79 21.34
CA TYR A 136 -5.41 -13.75 21.56
C TYR A 136 -4.77 -14.17 20.25
N LEU A 137 -3.46 -14.39 20.29
CA LEU A 137 -2.71 -15.04 19.22
C LEU A 137 -2.34 -16.45 19.69
N VAL A 138 -2.70 -17.45 18.88
CA VAL A 138 -2.28 -18.82 19.09
C VAL A 138 -1.32 -19.17 17.96
N VAL A 139 -0.06 -19.39 18.33
CA VAL A 139 0.98 -19.87 17.41
C VAL A 139 0.91 -21.40 17.42
N ASN A 140 0.58 -21.99 16.27
CA ASN A 140 0.55 -23.44 16.16
C ASN A 140 1.98 -23.98 16.02
N ALA A 141 2.42 -24.74 17.02
CA ALA A 141 3.72 -25.41 17.07
C ALA A 141 3.59 -26.95 17.04
N ASP A 142 2.38 -27.46 16.84
CA ASP A 142 2.13 -28.88 16.64
C ASP A 142 2.47 -29.26 15.19
N GLU A 143 3.34 -30.26 15.05
CA GLU A 143 3.87 -30.79 13.79
C GLU A 143 3.60 -32.30 13.74
N SER A 144 2.32 -32.66 13.88
CA SER A 144 1.86 -34.05 13.90
C SER A 144 1.67 -34.65 12.50
N GLU A 145 1.92 -33.90 11.42
CA GLU A 145 1.85 -34.44 10.06
C GLU A 145 3.08 -35.31 9.72
N PRO A 146 2.88 -36.54 9.21
CA PRO A 146 3.99 -37.45 8.91
C PRO A 146 4.92 -36.86 7.85
N GLY A 147 6.21 -36.82 8.15
CA GLY A 147 7.25 -36.30 7.25
C GLY A 147 7.51 -34.79 7.36
N THR A 148 6.85 -34.09 8.29
CA THR A 148 7.11 -32.67 8.56
C THR A 148 8.06 -32.54 9.75
N CYS A 149 9.15 -31.80 9.59
CA CYS A 149 10.14 -31.52 10.65
C CYS A 149 10.62 -30.04 10.66
N LYS A 150 9.96 -29.17 9.90
CA LYS A 150 10.32 -27.75 9.77
C LYS A 150 10.14 -27.00 11.09
N ASP A 151 9.07 -27.29 11.83
CA ASP A 151 8.71 -26.53 13.04
C ASP A 151 9.60 -26.95 14.21
N ARG A 152 9.96 -28.25 14.28
CA ARG A 152 10.96 -28.80 15.23
C ARG A 152 12.30 -28.08 15.18
N GLU A 153 12.85 -27.85 13.98
CA GLU A 153 14.18 -27.22 13.85
C GLU A 153 14.14 -25.74 14.22
N ILE A 154 13.08 -25.03 13.86
CA ILE A 154 12.91 -23.61 14.21
C ILE A 154 12.81 -23.45 15.73
N MET A 155 11.99 -24.28 16.40
CA MET A 155 11.84 -24.20 17.86
C MET A 155 13.13 -24.51 18.62
N ARG A 156 14.01 -25.36 18.10
CA ARG A 156 15.24 -25.78 18.77
C ARG A 156 16.41 -24.84 18.50
N HIS A 157 16.58 -24.45 17.24
CA HIS A 157 17.81 -23.80 16.80
C HIS A 157 17.63 -22.30 16.52
N ASP A 158 16.40 -21.83 16.30
CA ASP A 158 16.13 -20.40 16.08
C ASP A 158 14.84 -19.91 16.76
N PRO A 159 14.68 -20.14 18.09
CA PRO A 159 13.43 -19.85 18.79
C PRO A 159 13.10 -18.35 18.86
N HIS A 160 14.11 -17.48 18.78
CA HIS A 160 13.91 -16.04 18.89
C HIS A 160 13.17 -15.46 17.68
N LYS A 161 13.32 -16.01 16.48
CA LYS A 161 12.52 -15.60 15.31
C LYS A 161 11.04 -15.88 15.51
N LEU A 162 10.72 -17.03 16.10
CA LEU A 162 9.32 -17.39 16.43
C LEU A 162 8.71 -16.45 17.48
N LEU A 163 9.50 -16.06 18.48
CA LEU A 163 9.07 -15.17 19.55
C LEU A 163 8.96 -13.70 19.12
N GLU A 164 9.80 -13.25 18.18
CA GLU A 164 9.73 -11.91 17.62
C GLU A 164 8.47 -11.71 16.77
N ASP A 165 8.05 -12.75 16.06
CA ASP A 165 6.85 -12.74 15.23
C ASP A 165 5.53 -12.89 16.02
N ALA A 166 5.59 -13.29 17.30
CA ALA A 166 4.45 -13.55 18.17
C ALA A 166 4.00 -12.29 18.94
#